data_AF-L7JW95-F1
#
_entry.id   AF-L7JW95-F1
#
_cell.length_a   1.000
_cell.length_b   1.000
_cell.length_c   1.000
_cell.angle_alpha   90.00
_cell.angle_beta   90.00
_cell.angle_gamma   90.00
#
_symmetry.space_group_name_H-M   'P 1'
#
loop_
_entity.id
_entity.type
_entity.pdbx_description
1 polymer ?
#
loop_
_entity_poly.entity_id
_entity_poly.type
_entity_poly.pdbx_seq_one_letter_code
_entity_poly.pdbx_strand_id
1 'polypeptide(L)'
;MVVDAFFTYLPLVLCIYHLRGLTRRSVYHSNQIIRIALCFIVSNILKLYFRMDRPGDVNRGYIRGIVDNGIYIFTSNYAFPSTHSVFYTQYFMYNMSVFTFLIGLFGIFTRVFYNHHTPQQVFFGLCFALFMEISLLNRFKLRKKICY
;
A
#
# COMPACT_ATOMS: atom_id res chain seq x y z
N MET A 1 -13.59 -14.43 4.00
CA MET A 1 -12.23 -15.00 3.94
C MET A 1 -11.61 -14.90 2.55
N VAL A 2 -12.21 -15.45 1.49
CA VAL A 2 -11.61 -15.44 0.13
C VAL A 2 -11.37 -14.02 -0.40
N VAL A 3 -12.37 -13.13 -0.29
CA VAL A 3 -12.25 -11.73 -0.72
C VAL A 3 -11.17 -10.98 0.06
N ASP A 4 -11.06 -11.21 1.36
CA ASP A 4 -10.02 -10.60 2.20
C ASP A 4 -8.62 -11.06 1.78
N ALA A 5 -8.44 -12.37 1.54
CA ALA A 5 -7.19 -12.93 1.07
C ALA A 5 -6.80 -12.35 -0.31
N PHE A 6 -7.75 -12.30 -1.25
CA PHE A 6 -7.53 -11.72 -2.57
C PHE A 6 -6.97 -10.30 -2.49
N PHE A 7 -7.66 -9.38 -1.78
CA PHE A 7 -7.21 -8.00 -1.65
C PHE A 7 -5.98 -7.82 -0.74
N THR A 8 -5.67 -8.82 0.09
CA THR A 8 -4.44 -8.83 0.90
C THR A 8 -3.21 -9.12 0.04
N TYR A 9 -3.30 -10.08 -0.88
CA TYR A 9 -2.19 -10.48 -1.75
C TYR A 9 -2.12 -9.74 -3.08
N LEU A 10 -3.19 -9.09 -3.52
CA LEU A 10 -3.21 -8.34 -4.79
C LEU A 10 -2.08 -7.30 -4.92
N PRO A 11 -1.70 -6.50 -3.89
CA PRO A 11 -0.55 -5.60 -3.98
C PRO A 11 0.75 -6.33 -4.32
N LEU A 12 0.97 -7.51 -3.74
CA LEU A 12 2.15 -8.32 -4.03
C LEU A 12 2.15 -8.82 -5.48
N VAL A 13 1.00 -9.28 -5.99
CA VAL A 13 0.84 -9.70 -7.39
C VAL A 13 1.14 -8.55 -8.35
N LEU A 14 0.62 -7.35 -8.06
CA LEU A 14 0.89 -6.14 -8.84
C LEU A 14 2.37 -5.74 -8.79
N CYS A 15 3.03 -5.83 -7.63
CA CYS A 15 4.47 -5.64 -7.52
C CYS A 15 5.24 -6.60 -8.42
N ILE A 16 4.93 -7.91 -8.39
CA ILE A 16 5.56 -8.93 -9.24
C ILE A 16 5.35 -8.62 -10.73
N TYR A 17 4.14 -8.21 -11.12
CA TYR A 17 3.83 -7.79 -12.49
C TYR A 17 4.73 -6.62 -12.94
N HIS A 18 4.89 -5.59 -12.10
CA HIS A 18 5.75 -4.45 -12.44
C HIS A 18 7.24 -4.81 -12.43
N LEU A 19 7.69 -5.69 -11.52
CA LEU A 19 9.07 -6.21 -11.53
C LEU A 19 9.38 -6.95 -12.83
N ARG A 20 8.46 -7.79 -13.31
CA ARG A 20 8.60 -8.45 -14.62
C ARG A 20 8.61 -7.45 -15.78
N GLY A 21 7.92 -6.31 -15.64
CA GLY A 21 7.98 -5.21 -16.60
C GLY A 21 9.35 -4.53 -16.69
N LEU A 22 10.16 -4.56 -15.62
CA LEU A 22 11.53 -4.02 -15.62
C LEU A 22 12.46 -4.77 -16.56
N THR A 23 12.28 -6.09 -16.73
CA THR A 23 13.12 -6.89 -17.64
C THR A 23 12.95 -6.46 -19.09
N ARG A 24 11.82 -5.82 -19.42
CA ARG A 24 11.53 -5.21 -20.72
C ARG A 24 11.98 -3.74 -20.82
N ARG A 25 12.76 -3.25 -19.85
CA ARG A 25 13.30 -1.87 -19.78
C ARG A 25 12.24 -0.77 -19.93
N SER A 26 11.01 -1.02 -19.48
CA SER A 26 9.95 -0.03 -19.56
C SER A 26 10.09 1.03 -18.47
N VAL A 27 10.27 2.29 -18.90
CA VAL A 27 10.35 3.47 -18.02
C VAL A 27 9.10 3.60 -17.13
N TYR A 28 7.92 3.22 -17.66
CA TYR A 28 6.67 3.22 -16.92
C TYR A 28 6.71 2.25 -15.73
N HIS A 29 7.11 1.00 -15.97
CA HIS A 29 7.19 0.00 -14.90
C HIS A 29 8.26 0.35 -13.86
N SER A 30 9.39 0.93 -14.28
CA SER A 30 10.46 1.41 -13.39
C SER A 30 10.02 2.56 -12.48
N ASN A 31 9.32 3.55 -13.02
CA ASN A 31 8.84 4.65 -12.20
C ASN A 31 7.77 4.17 -11.20
N GLN A 32 6.90 3.24 -11.60
CA GLN A 32 5.88 2.71 -10.72
C GLN A 32 6.47 1.88 -9.56
N ILE A 33 7.46 1.03 -9.83
CA ILE A 33 8.08 0.22 -8.79
C ILE A 33 8.80 1.09 -7.75
N ILE A 34 9.47 2.17 -8.19
CA ILE A 34 10.18 3.09 -7.30
C ILE A 34 9.19 3.80 -6.37
N ARG A 35 8.07 4.28 -6.91
CA ARG A 35 7.01 4.94 -6.13
C ARG A 35 6.42 4.01 -5.08
N ILE A 36 6.08 2.79 -5.49
CA ILE A 36 5.56 1.75 -4.59
C ILE A 36 6.58 1.44 -3.49
N ALA A 37 7.85 1.23 -3.84
CA ALA A 37 8.91 0.92 -2.89
C ALA A 37 9.11 2.06 -1.87
N LEU A 38 9.17 3.31 -2.31
CA LEU A 38 9.30 4.47 -1.43
C LEU A 38 8.12 4.60 -0.47
N CYS A 39 6.89 4.46 -0.98
CA CYS A 39 5.69 4.52 -0.15
C CYS A 39 5.66 3.39 0.88
N PHE A 40 6.09 2.18 0.50
CA PHE A 40 6.17 1.04 1.40
C PHE A 40 7.23 1.24 2.49
N ILE A 41 8.43 1.70 2.14
CA ILE A 41 9.51 1.98 3.10
C ILE A 41 9.04 3.01 4.14
N VAL A 42 8.53 4.15 3.68
CA VAL A 42 8.10 5.22 4.59
C VAL A 42 6.90 4.78 5.43
N SER A 43 5.93 4.07 4.85
CA SER A 43 4.80 3.53 5.62
C SER A 43 5.24 2.56 6.71
N ASN A 44 6.25 1.72 6.45
CA ASN A 44 6.80 0.82 7.48
C ASN A 44 7.55 1.60 8.58
N ILE A 45 8.30 2.63 8.23
CA ILE A 45 8.94 3.52 9.22
C ILE A 45 7.87 4.15 10.13
N LEU A 46 6.79 4.68 9.56
CA LEU A 46 5.68 5.25 10.34
C LEU A 46 5.00 4.19 11.23
N LYS A 47 4.81 2.97 10.72
CA LYS A 47 4.29 1.84 11.51
C LYS A 47 5.15 1.52 12.72
N LEU A 48 6.46 1.47 12.53
CA LEU A 48 7.43 1.21 13.62
C LEU A 48 7.51 2.36 14.62
N TYR A 49 7.28 3.60 14.16
CA TYR A 49 7.29 4.80 14.99
C TYR A 49 6.04 4.92 15.86
N PHE A 50 4.85 4.83 15.26
CA PHE A 50 3.58 5.03 15.97
C PHE A 50 3.09 3.80 16.72
N ARG A 51 3.48 2.59 16.28
CA ARG A 51 3.15 1.30 16.91
C ARG A 51 1.67 1.10 17.27
N MET A 52 0.77 1.69 16.49
CA MET A 52 -0.66 1.66 16.76
C MET A 52 -1.21 0.25 16.57
N ASP A 53 -1.99 -0.26 17.53
CA ASP A 53 -2.59 -1.59 17.44
C ASP A 53 -3.71 -1.67 16.39
N ARG A 54 -3.94 -2.88 15.88
CA ARG A 54 -5.03 -3.15 14.94
C ARG A 54 -6.35 -3.38 15.69
N PRO A 55 -7.49 -2.89 15.18
CA PRO A 55 -8.79 -3.12 15.83
C PRO A 55 -9.12 -4.61 15.99
N GLY A 56 -8.78 -5.41 14.98
CA GLY A 56 -9.01 -6.85 15.00
C GLY A 56 -8.14 -7.63 15.99
N ASP A 57 -7.04 -7.06 16.49
CA ASP A 57 -6.15 -7.77 17.44
C ASP A 57 -6.73 -7.84 18.86
N VAL A 58 -7.63 -6.92 19.25
CA VAL A 58 -8.30 -6.92 20.57
C VAL A 58 -9.18 -8.17 20.77
N ASN A 59 -9.66 -8.77 19.68
CA ASN A 59 -10.44 -10.02 19.69
C ASN A 59 -9.68 -11.25 19.15
N ARG A 60 -8.43 -11.09 18.67
CA ARG A 60 -7.65 -12.15 17.98
C ARG A 60 -6.44 -12.67 18.76
N GLY A 61 -6.40 -12.45 20.07
CA GLY A 61 -5.47 -13.17 20.96
C GLY A 61 -5.46 -14.70 20.72
N TYR A 62 -6.54 -15.26 20.18
CA TYR A 62 -6.69 -16.67 19.80
C TYR A 62 -6.25 -17.06 18.38
N ILE A 63 -6.24 -16.14 17.39
CA ILE A 63 -5.96 -16.50 15.97
C ILE A 63 -4.47 -16.42 15.64
N ARG A 64 -3.67 -15.65 16.40
CA ARG A 64 -2.21 -15.62 16.23
C ARG A 64 -1.57 -16.99 16.50
N GLY A 65 -2.00 -17.70 17.55
CA GLY A 65 -1.37 -18.97 17.96
C GLY A 65 -1.58 -20.16 17.02
N ILE A 66 -2.50 -20.10 16.05
CA ILE A 66 -2.75 -21.21 15.11
C ILE A 66 -2.02 -21.02 13.77
N VAL A 67 -1.63 -19.80 13.42
CA VAL A 67 -0.99 -19.47 12.12
C VAL A 67 0.47 -19.03 12.28
N ASP A 68 1.11 -19.34 13.42
CA ASP A 68 2.48 -18.94 13.74
C ASP A 68 3.58 -19.76 13.01
N ASN A 69 3.25 -20.76 12.19
CA ASN A 69 4.25 -21.57 11.47
C ASN A 69 4.32 -21.30 9.95
N GLY A 70 3.66 -20.27 9.42
CA GLY A 70 3.68 -20.03 7.98
C GLY A 70 3.42 -18.59 7.54
N ILE A 71 4.50 -17.87 7.25
CA ILE A 71 4.53 -16.69 6.35
C ILE A 71 3.79 -15.44 6.86
N TYR A 72 4.07 -14.98 8.09
CA TYR A 72 3.68 -13.63 8.56
C TYR A 72 4.78 -12.56 8.39
N ILE A 73 5.85 -12.86 7.63
CA ILE A 73 7.04 -11.99 7.50
C ILE A 73 6.71 -10.63 6.85
N PHE A 74 5.62 -10.52 6.08
CA PHE A 74 5.28 -9.30 5.33
C PHE A 74 4.12 -8.48 5.89
N THR A 75 3.49 -8.92 6.99
CA THR A 75 2.42 -8.16 7.62
C THR A 75 2.96 -7.46 8.85
N SER A 76 3.19 -6.15 8.77
CA SER A 76 3.53 -5.36 9.96
C SER A 76 2.39 -5.47 10.99
N ASN A 77 2.76 -5.78 12.23
CA ASN A 77 1.83 -5.90 13.36
C ASN A 77 1.08 -4.59 13.66
N TYR A 78 1.57 -3.45 13.15
CA TYR A 78 1.02 -2.13 13.46
C TYR A 78 0.03 -1.65 12.39
N ALA A 79 -0.97 -0.89 12.83
CA ALA A 79 -2.11 -0.45 12.05
C ALA A 79 -1.89 0.88 11.31
N PHE A 80 -1.04 1.77 11.81
CA PHE A 80 -0.91 3.13 11.25
C PHE A 80 0.37 3.34 10.43
N PRO A 81 0.31 3.88 9.20
CA PRO A 81 -0.87 4.02 8.34
C PRO A 81 -1.28 2.67 7.71
N SER A 82 -2.45 2.59 7.08
CA SER A 82 -2.81 1.39 6.32
C SER A 82 -1.97 1.29 5.04
N THR A 83 -1.00 0.38 4.99
CA THR A 83 -0.12 0.16 3.82
C THR A 83 -0.91 -0.22 2.57
N HIS A 84 -2.02 -0.95 2.71
CA HIS A 84 -2.91 -1.27 1.60
C HIS A 84 -3.59 -0.01 1.05
N SER A 85 -4.08 0.90 1.90
CA SER A 85 -4.68 2.14 1.40
C SER A 85 -3.65 3.04 0.72
N VAL A 86 -2.43 3.11 1.27
CA VAL A 86 -1.31 3.81 0.63
C VAL A 86 -1.03 3.23 -0.76
N PHE A 87 -0.92 1.91 -0.87
CA PHE A 87 -0.62 1.21 -2.12
C PHE A 87 -1.70 1.45 -3.17
N TYR A 88 -2.98 1.19 -2.86
CA TYR A 88 -4.06 1.30 -3.84
C TYR A 88 -4.26 2.73 -4.33
N THR A 89 -4.09 3.71 -3.45
CA THR A 89 -4.15 5.14 -3.80
C THR A 89 -3.02 5.49 -4.77
N GLN A 90 -1.78 5.13 -4.44
CA GLN A 90 -0.62 5.34 -5.33
C GLN A 90 -0.77 4.63 -6.67
N TYR A 91 -1.30 3.40 -6.66
CA TYR A 91 -1.51 2.62 -7.87
C TYR A 91 -2.51 3.29 -8.82
N PHE A 92 -3.63 3.80 -8.29
CA PHE A 92 -4.61 4.57 -9.04
C PHE A 92 -4.03 5.89 -9.56
N MET A 93 -3.29 6.64 -8.74
CA MET A 93 -2.70 7.92 -9.15
C MET A 93 -1.74 7.79 -10.33
N TYR A 94 -1.05 6.66 -10.44
CA TYR A 94 -0.15 6.40 -11.56
C TYR A 94 -0.84 5.81 -12.79
N ASN A 95 -1.89 5.03 -12.60
CA ASN A 95 -2.70 4.43 -13.66
C ASN A 95 -4.17 4.80 -13.46
N MET A 96 -4.55 6.01 -13.90
CA MET A 96 -5.88 6.58 -13.69
C MET A 96 -6.91 5.96 -14.64
N SER A 97 -7.41 4.78 -14.30
CA SER A 97 -8.50 4.11 -15.01
C SER A 97 -9.67 3.82 -14.07
N VAL A 98 -10.87 3.67 -14.62
CA VAL A 98 -12.05 3.27 -13.82
C VAL A 98 -11.83 1.92 -13.14
N PHE A 99 -11.18 0.99 -13.84
CA PHE A 99 -10.89 -0.33 -13.31
C PHE A 99 -9.94 -0.30 -12.09
N THR A 100 -8.84 0.46 -12.19
CA THR A 100 -7.89 0.63 -11.08
C THR A 100 -8.50 1.42 -9.92
N PHE A 101 -9.38 2.38 -10.21
CA PHE A 101 -10.17 3.07 -9.19
C PHE A 101 -11.07 2.11 -8.41
N LEU A 102 -11.86 1.27 -9.11
CA LEU A 102 -12.76 0.31 -8.46
C LEU A 102 -11.98 -0.72 -7.64
N ILE A 103 -10.91 -1.30 -8.19
CA ILE A 103 -10.05 -2.23 -7.45
C ILE A 103 -9.47 -1.56 -6.20
N GLY A 104 -8.99 -0.33 -6.33
CA GLY A 104 -8.42 0.41 -5.22
C GLY A 104 -9.45 0.70 -4.12
N LEU A 105 -10.64 1.14 -4.52
CA LEU A 105 -11.75 1.42 -3.62
C LEU A 105 -12.19 0.17 -2.85
N PHE A 106 -12.40 -0.96 -3.54
CA PHE A 106 -12.75 -2.23 -2.88
C PHE A 106 -11.61 -2.73 -1.99
N GLY A 107 -10.36 -2.65 -2.47
CA GLY A 107 -9.18 -3.02 -1.68
C GLY A 107 -9.08 -2.25 -0.38
N ILE A 108 -9.34 -0.94 -0.41
CA ILE A 108 -9.41 -0.08 0.78
C ILE A 108 -10.60 -0.45 1.66
N PHE A 109 -11.79 -0.60 1.09
CA PHE A 109 -13.00 -0.93 1.83
C PHE A 109 -12.86 -2.23 2.63
N THR A 110 -12.24 -3.27 2.03
CA THR A 110 -12.00 -4.54 2.73
C THR A 110 -11.14 -4.39 3.99
N ARG A 111 -10.26 -3.37 4.07
CA ARG A 111 -9.44 -3.13 5.27
C ARG A 111 -10.30 -2.70 6.46
N VAL A 112 -11.33 -1.90 6.21
CA VAL A 112 -12.29 -1.47 7.24
C VAL A 112 -13.27 -2.60 7.54
N PHE A 113 -13.85 -3.20 6.49
CA PHE A 113 -14.89 -4.22 6.61
C PHE A 113 -14.42 -5.46 7.40
N TYR A 114 -13.18 -5.90 7.21
CA TYR A 114 -12.61 -7.05 7.93
C TYR A 114 -11.86 -6.65 9.23
N ASN A 115 -12.06 -5.42 9.73
CA ASN A 115 -11.45 -4.92 10.97
C ASN A 115 -9.91 -4.94 11.01
N HIS A 116 -9.25 -4.84 9.85
CA HIS A 116 -7.79 -4.67 9.80
C HIS A 116 -7.37 -3.27 10.23
N HIS A 117 -8.22 -2.27 9.95
CA HIS A 117 -7.97 -0.86 10.23
C HIS A 117 -9.26 -0.11 10.59
N THR A 118 -9.14 0.95 11.37
CA THR A 118 -10.22 1.93 11.54
C THR A 118 -10.36 2.82 10.30
N PRO A 119 -11.53 3.44 10.05
CA PRO A 119 -11.69 4.41 8.97
C PRO A 119 -10.66 5.55 9.02
N GLN A 120 -10.31 6.02 10.21
CA GLN A 120 -9.30 7.07 10.42
C GLN A 120 -7.92 6.62 9.94
N GLN A 121 -7.48 5.41 10.31
CA GLN A 121 -6.19 4.87 9.88
C GLN A 121 -6.11 4.70 8.35
N VAL A 122 -7.23 4.35 7.72
CA VAL A 122 -7.35 4.27 6.26
C VAL A 122 -7.28 5.66 5.62
N PHE A 123 -8.02 6.63 6.16
CA PHE A 123 -8.02 8.03 5.70
C PHE A 123 -6.64 8.66 5.78
N PHE A 124 -5.91 8.48 6.88
CA PHE A 124 -4.53 8.97 6.98
C PHE A 124 -3.60 8.30 5.96
N GLY A 125 -3.80 7.02 5.64
CA GLY A 125 -3.06 6.36 4.57
C GLY A 125 -3.34 6.95 3.19
N LEU A 126 -4.59 7.33 2.90
CA LEU A 126 -4.98 8.04 1.67
C LEU A 126 -4.28 9.41 1.60
N CYS A 127 -4.38 10.23 2.66
CA CYS A 127 -3.72 11.53 2.72
C CYS A 127 -2.20 11.41 2.58
N PHE A 128 -1.60 10.42 3.23
CA PHE A 128 -0.16 10.14 3.12
C PHE A 128 0.24 9.80 1.68
N ALA A 129 -0.51 8.93 1.01
CA ALA A 129 -0.25 8.59 -0.39
C ALA A 129 -0.34 9.81 -1.31
N LEU A 130 -1.34 10.68 -1.12
CA LEU A 130 -1.48 11.92 -1.89
C LEU A 130 -0.31 12.88 -1.63
N PHE A 131 0.10 13.03 -0.37
CA PHE A 131 1.24 13.86 0.00
C PHE A 131 2.54 13.38 -0.65
N MET A 132 2.77 12.05 -0.64
CA MET A 132 3.91 11.44 -1.31
C MET A 132 3.88 11.69 -2.83
N GLU A 133 2.70 11.58 -3.45
CA GLU A 133 2.54 11.82 -4.89
C GLU A 133 2.90 13.26 -5.27
N ILE A 134 2.33 14.24 -4.56
CA ILE A 134 2.62 15.66 -4.77
C ILE A 134 4.13 15.93 -4.61
N SER A 135 4.73 15.38 -3.55
CA SER A 135 6.16 15.55 -3.26
C SER A 135 7.04 14.98 -4.37
N LEU A 136 6.69 13.81 -4.90
CA LEU A 136 7.42 13.16 -5.98
C LEU A 136 7.24 13.89 -7.32
N LEU A 137 6.02 14.31 -7.66
CA LEU A 137 5.72 15.07 -8.89
C LEU A 137 6.49 16.39 -8.94
N ASN A 138 6.58 17.12 -7.82
CA ASN A 138 7.33 18.37 -7.75
C ASN A 138 8.82 18.17 -8.05
N ARG A 139 9.43 17.07 -7.59
CA ARG A 139 10.85 16.77 -7.89
C ARG A 139 11.09 16.43 -9.36
N PHE A 140 10.16 15.74 -10.03
CA PHE A 140 10.30 15.42 -11.46
C PHE A 140 10.11 16.66 -12.36
N LYS A 141 9.21 17.59 -12.00
CA LYS A 141 9.06 18.88 -12.72
C LYS A 141 10.29 19.76 -12.55
N LEU A 142 10.88 19.82 -11.35
CA LEU A 142 12.10 20.59 -11.07
C LEU A 142 13.30 20.07 -11.87
N ARG A 143 13.49 18.75 -12.00
CA ARG A 143 14.56 18.19 -12.85
C ARG A 143 14.42 18.55 -14.33
N LYS A 144 13.20 18.63 -14.86
CA LYS A 144 12.97 19.06 -16.25
C LYS A 144 13.32 20.53 -16.51
N LYS A 145 13.24 21.39 -15.50
CA LYS A 145 13.56 22.82 -15.64
C LYS A 145 15.05 23.15 -15.53
N ILE A 146 15.86 22.28 -14.92
CA ILE A 146 17.30 22.50 -14.74
C ILE A 146 18.11 22.01 -15.95
N CYS A 147 17.50 21.25 -16.86
CA CYS A 147 18.15 20.73 -18.07
C CYS A 147 17.91 21.60 -19.34
N TYR A 148 17.57 22.87 -19.19
CA TYR A 148 17.50 23.84 -20.29
C TYR A 148 18.43 25.01 -20.01
#